data_AF-A0A9X1SHW9-F1
#
_entry.id   AF-A0A9X1SHW9-F1
#
_cell.length_a   1.000
_cell.length_b   1.000
_cell.length_c   1.000
_cell.angle_alpha   90.00
_cell.angle_beta   90.00
_cell.angle_gamma   90.00
#
_symmetry.space_group_name_H-M   'P 1'
#
loop_
_entity.id
_entity.type
_entity.pdbx_description
1 polymer ?
#
loop_
_entity_poly.entity_id
_entity_poly.type
_entity_poly.pdbx_seq_one_letter_code
_entity_poly.pdbx_strand_id
1 'polypeptide(L)'
;MHYLARVTLLIAMTLLMSGCGEHDESVQQPPVPPTEALRRDLQYIVEHKTVGSEIMTIQSSIEKLKETDPAKAEKLLAEYEKLDKSTGGQAAVQAKKMLEML
;
A
#
# COMPACT_ATOMS: atom_id res chain seq x y z
N MET A 1 55.84 19.78 -16.11
CA MET A 1 55.06 18.58 -16.48
C MET A 1 54.20 18.00 -15.35
N HIS A 2 54.54 18.17 -14.06
CA HIS A 2 53.73 17.67 -12.93
C HIS A 2 52.41 18.44 -12.67
N TYR A 3 52.30 19.71 -13.06
CA TYR A 3 51.09 20.51 -12.83
C TYR A 3 49.93 20.10 -13.75
N LEU A 4 50.21 19.78 -15.02
CA LEU A 4 49.20 19.31 -15.98
C LEU A 4 48.58 17.98 -15.53
N ALA A 5 49.40 17.04 -15.04
CA ALA A 5 48.92 15.74 -14.55
C ALA A 5 48.00 15.87 -13.31
N ARG A 6 48.22 16.87 -12.44
CA ARG A 6 47.37 17.12 -11.26
C ARG A 6 46.01 17.75 -11.62
N VAL A 7 45.98 18.59 -12.65
CA VAL A 7 44.74 19.24 -13.10
C VAL A 7 43.82 18.24 -13.82
N THR A 8 44.37 17.33 -14.63
CA THR A 8 43.57 16.31 -15.32
C THR A 8 42.94 15.30 -14.34
N LEU A 9 43.66 14.96 -13.26
CA LEU A 9 43.15 14.06 -12.20
C LEU A 9 41.95 14.67 -11.45
N LEU A 10 41.99 15.98 -11.18
CA LEU A 10 40.91 16.68 -10.46
C LEU A 10 39.62 16.81 -11.30
N ILE A 11 39.75 16.98 -12.62
CA ILE A 11 38.60 17.08 -13.55
C ILE A 11 37.92 15.72 -13.76
N ALA A 12 38.69 14.63 -13.75
CA ALA A 12 38.13 13.27 -13.85
C ALA A 12 37.29 12.89 -12.62
N MET A 13 37.62 13.44 -11.45
CA MET A 13 36.94 13.12 -10.19
C MET A 13 35.57 13.81 -10.04
N THR A 14 35.37 14.97 -10.69
CA THR A 14 34.08 15.69 -10.66
C THR A 14 33.03 15.10 -11.60
N LEU A 15 33.44 14.38 -12.65
CA LEU A 15 32.52 13.73 -13.60
C LEU A 15 31.87 12.45 -13.06
N LEU A 16 32.47 11.83 -12.03
CA LEU A 16 31.91 10.64 -11.36
C LEU A 16 30.77 10.97 -10.39
N MET A 17 30.55 12.24 -10.02
CA MET A 17 29.47 12.64 -9.12
C MET A 17 28.19 13.11 -9.85
N SER A 18 28.19 13.18 -11.18
CA SER A 18 27.02 13.57 -11.98
C SER A 18 26.28 12.37 -12.59
N GLY A 19 26.44 11.19 -12.01
CA GLY A 19 25.90 9.92 -12.51
C GLY A 19 24.91 9.27 -11.54
N CYS A 20 23.84 9.96 -11.18
CA CYS A 20 22.60 9.31 -10.73
C CYS A 20 21.46 10.10 -11.34
N GLY A 21 21.27 9.92 -12.65
CA GLY A 21 20.04 10.35 -13.29
C GLY A 21 18.92 9.47 -12.77
N GLU A 22 18.16 9.96 -11.80
CA GLU A 22 16.82 9.44 -11.51
C GLU A 22 15.99 9.62 -12.77
N HIS A 23 16.02 8.58 -13.61
CA HIS A 23 15.04 8.36 -14.64
C HIS A 23 13.76 7.92 -13.93
N ASP A 24 13.02 8.89 -13.39
CA ASP A 24 11.67 8.69 -12.89
C ASP A 24 10.74 8.59 -14.12
N GLU A 25 10.88 7.49 -14.87
CA GLU A 25 9.76 7.00 -15.66
C GLU A 25 8.72 6.56 -14.63
N SER A 26 7.81 7.50 -14.31
CA SER A 26 6.58 7.24 -13.58
C SER A 26 5.84 6.11 -14.29
N VAL A 27 6.12 4.87 -13.89
CA VAL A 27 5.37 3.70 -14.29
C VAL A 27 3.96 3.93 -13.78
N GLN A 28 3.04 4.30 -14.68
CA GLN A 28 1.62 4.36 -14.35
C GLN A 28 1.18 2.91 -14.06
N GLN A 29 1.30 2.50 -12.80
CA GLN A 29 0.70 1.25 -12.36
C GLN A 29 -0.82 1.40 -12.50
N PRO A 30 -1.50 0.46 -13.17
CA PRO A 30 -2.94 0.50 -13.25
C PRO A 30 -3.52 0.52 -11.82
N PRO A 31 -4.53 1.35 -11.54
CA PRO A 31 -5.10 1.46 -10.21
C PRO A 31 -5.64 0.09 -9.77
N VAL A 32 -5.16 -0.40 -8.63
CA VAL A 32 -5.66 -1.65 -8.04
C VAL A 32 -7.14 -1.45 -7.70
N PRO A 33 -8.04 -2.36 -8.13
CA PRO A 33 -9.45 -2.28 -7.77
C PRO A 33 -9.63 -2.23 -6.25
N PRO A 34 -10.56 -1.41 -5.72
CA PRO A 34 -10.76 -1.27 -4.29
C PRO A 34 -11.12 -2.61 -3.61
N THR A 35 -11.80 -3.51 -4.32
CA THR A 35 -12.12 -4.87 -3.84
C THR A 35 -10.89 -5.77 -3.71
N GLU A 36 -9.90 -5.65 -4.59
CA GLU A 36 -8.64 -6.41 -4.51
C GLU A 36 -7.78 -5.92 -3.34
N ALA A 37 -7.67 -4.59 -3.17
CA ALA A 37 -6.97 -4.00 -2.03
C ALA A 37 -7.63 -4.44 -0.70
N LEU A 38 -8.96 -4.34 -0.62
CA LEU A 38 -9.73 -4.77 0.53
C LEU A 38 -9.56 -6.27 0.83
N ARG A 39 -9.57 -7.13 -0.20
CA ARG A 39 -9.34 -8.57 -0.05
C ARG A 39 -7.98 -8.87 0.56
N ARG A 40 -6.92 -8.25 0.04
CA ARG A 40 -5.55 -8.46 0.51
C ARG A 40 -5.41 -8.07 1.99
N ASP A 41 -5.93 -6.90 2.35
CA ASP A 41 -5.81 -6.37 3.70
C ASP A 41 -6.62 -7.19 4.72
N LEU A 42 -7.81 -7.68 4.34
CA LEU A 42 -8.58 -8.61 5.17
C LEU A 42 -7.87 -9.96 5.31
N GLN A 43 -7.26 -10.49 4.25
CA GLN A 43 -6.47 -11.73 4.31
C GLN A 43 -5.30 -11.61 5.29
N TYR A 44 -4.60 -10.47 5.28
CA TYR A 44 -3.55 -10.20 6.25
C TYR A 44 -4.07 -10.31 7.70
N ILE A 45 -5.23 -9.72 8.00
CA ILE A 45 -5.83 -9.81 9.34
C ILE A 45 -6.25 -11.24 9.68
N VAL A 46 -6.73 -12.02 8.70
CA VAL A 46 -7.05 -13.44 8.91
C VAL A 46 -5.83 -14.26 9.30
N GLU A 47 -4.71 -14.04 8.62
CA GLU A 47 -3.46 -14.79 8.81
C GLU A 47 -2.76 -14.38 10.10
N HIS A 48 -2.63 -13.07 10.33
CA HIS A 48 -1.89 -12.51 11.44
C HIS A 48 -2.74 -12.27 12.69
N LYS A 49 -4.06 -12.41 12.60
CA LYS A 49 -5.03 -12.24 13.71
C LYS A 49 -4.90 -10.90 14.43
N THR A 50 -4.40 -9.89 13.73
CA THR A 50 -4.07 -8.59 14.30
C THR A 50 -4.57 -7.51 13.36
N VAL A 51 -5.16 -6.47 13.94
CA VAL A 51 -5.57 -5.27 13.21
C VAL A 51 -4.46 -4.24 13.39
N GLY A 52 -3.79 -3.88 12.29
CA GLY A 52 -2.69 -2.92 12.28
C GLY A 52 -3.04 -1.70 11.42
N SER A 53 -2.06 -1.24 10.64
CA SER A 53 -2.22 -0.12 9.70
C SER A 53 -3.24 -0.39 8.58
N GLU A 54 -3.55 -1.67 8.34
CA GLU A 54 -4.46 -2.13 7.30
C GLU A 54 -5.87 -1.58 7.50
N ILE A 55 -6.26 -1.28 8.75
CA ILE A 55 -7.61 -0.80 9.08
C ILE A 55 -7.96 0.50 8.36
N MET A 56 -6.99 1.41 8.20
CA MET A 56 -7.19 2.67 7.46
C MET A 56 -7.38 2.42 5.97
N THR A 57 -6.62 1.49 5.40
CA THR A 57 -6.71 1.13 3.98
C THR A 57 -8.02 0.40 3.68
N ILE A 58 -8.49 -0.44 4.61
CA ILE A 58 -9.78 -1.11 4.55
C ILE A 58 -10.91 -0.07 4.50
N GLN A 59 -10.92 0.92 5.41
CA GLN A 59 -11.92 1.98 5.41
C GLN A 59 -11.94 2.73 4.07
N SER A 60 -10.78 3.17 3.58
CA SER A 60 -10.68 3.90 2.31
C SER A 60 -11.18 3.05 1.13
N SER A 61 -10.90 1.75 1.14
CA SER A 61 -11.35 0.84 0.07
C SER A 61 -12.86 0.65 0.09
N ILE A 62 -13.48 0.57 1.27
CA ILE A 62 -14.95 0.49 1.41
C ILE A 62 -15.61 1.81 0.99
N GLU A 63 -15.03 2.95 1.33
CA GLU A 63 -15.52 4.27 0.89
C GLU A 63 -15.47 4.40 -0.63
N LYS A 64 -14.39 3.97 -1.28
CA LYS A 64 -14.31 3.90 -2.75
C LYS A 64 -15.30 2.91 -3.35
N LEU A 65 -15.55 1.78 -2.68
CA LEU A 65 -16.55 0.82 -3.13
C LEU A 65 -17.95 1.43 -3.10
N LYS A 66 -18.24 2.36 -2.19
CA LYS A 66 -19.53 3.06 -2.12
C LYS A 66 -19.88 3.81 -3.40
N GLU A 67 -18.88 4.27 -4.16
CA GLU A 67 -19.07 4.96 -5.45
C GLU A 67 -19.64 4.02 -6.53
N THR A 68 -19.41 2.71 -6.39
CA THR A 68 -19.77 1.71 -7.41
C THR A 68 -20.86 0.73 -6.94
N ASP A 69 -20.84 0.35 -5.65
CA ASP A 69 -21.81 -0.52 -4.99
C ASP A 69 -22.09 -0.03 -3.56
N PRO A 70 -22.98 0.97 -3.40
CA PRO A 70 -23.28 1.56 -2.09
C PRO A 70 -23.90 0.55 -1.11
N ALA A 71 -24.73 -0.37 -1.60
CA ALA A 71 -25.40 -1.35 -0.74
C ALA A 71 -24.40 -2.37 -0.15
N LYS A 72 -23.42 -2.81 -0.95
CA LYS A 72 -22.34 -3.67 -0.45
C LYS A 72 -21.42 -2.89 0.48
N ALA A 73 -21.08 -1.65 0.15
CA ALA A 73 -20.23 -0.81 0.99
C ALA A 73 -20.84 -0.55 2.38
N GLU A 74 -22.14 -0.29 2.47
CA GLU A 74 -22.83 -0.11 3.77
C GLU A 74 -22.78 -1.37 4.65
N LYS A 75 -22.98 -2.55 4.05
CA LYS A 75 -22.83 -3.82 4.77
C LYS A 75 -21.41 -4.04 5.26
N LEU A 76 -20.42 -3.72 4.43
CA LEU A 76 -19.01 -3.83 4.79
C LEU A 76 -18.60 -2.83 5.87
N LEU A 77 -19.14 -1.59 5.85
CA LEU A 77 -18.90 -0.59 6.91
C LEU A 77 -19.39 -1.07 8.27
N ALA A 78 -20.58 -1.68 8.34
CA ALA A 78 -21.12 -2.21 9.59
C ALA A 78 -20.26 -3.33 10.19
N GLU A 79 -19.54 -4.06 9.35
CA GLU A 79 -18.67 -5.17 9.75
C GLU A 79 -17.24 -4.69 10.00
N TYR A 80 -16.81 -3.62 9.33
CA TYR A 80 -15.59 -2.89 9.61
C TYR A 80 -15.57 -2.32 11.04
N GLU A 81 -16.66 -1.69 11.50
CA GLU A 81 -16.72 -1.16 12.88
C GLU A 81 -16.54 -2.24 13.96
N LYS A 82 -16.93 -3.48 13.64
CA LYS A 82 -16.70 -4.64 14.51
C LYS A 82 -15.25 -5.10 14.41
N LEU A 83 -14.68 -5.08 13.21
CA LEU A 83 -13.29 -5.46 12.95
C LEU A 83 -12.31 -4.54 13.69
N ASP A 84 -12.51 -3.22 13.59
CA ASP A 84 -11.69 -2.18 14.24
C ASP A 84 -11.60 -2.37 15.77
N LYS A 85 -12.70 -2.84 16.38
CA LYS A 85 -12.79 -3.13 17.82
C LYS A 85 -12.32 -4.54 18.19
N SER A 86 -12.07 -5.41 17.21
CA SER A 86 -11.73 -6.81 17.44
C SER A 86 -10.23 -7.00 17.59
N THR A 87 -9.84 -8.01 18.38
CA THR A 87 -8.45 -8.41 18.54
C THR A 87 -8.30 -9.92 18.46
N GLY A 88 -7.10 -10.39 18.11
CA GLY A 88 -6.76 -11.81 18.10
C GLY A 88 -7.69 -12.63 17.20
N GLY A 89 -8.16 -13.77 17.72
CA GLY A 89 -9.03 -14.68 16.97
C GLY A 89 -10.35 -14.06 16.50
N GLN A 90 -10.90 -13.07 17.23
CA GLN A 90 -12.13 -12.39 16.83
C GLN A 90 -11.90 -11.52 15.59
N ALA A 91 -10.75 -10.84 15.50
CA ALA A 91 -10.39 -10.06 14.32
C ALA A 91 -10.30 -10.94 13.07
N ALA A 92 -9.71 -12.13 13.19
CA ALA A 92 -9.64 -13.08 12.08
C ALA A 92 -11.01 -13.61 11.65
N VAL A 93 -11.91 -13.91 12.59
CA VAL A 93 -13.30 -14.34 12.27
C VAL A 93 -14.05 -13.21 11.56
N GLN A 94 -13.93 -11.99 12.07
CA GLN A 94 -14.59 -10.82 11.52
C GLN A 94 -14.07 -10.47 10.11
N ALA A 95 -12.75 -10.56 9.90
CA ALA A 95 -12.13 -10.35 8.59
C ALA A 95 -12.55 -11.43 7.57
N LYS A 96 -12.65 -12.71 7.97
CA LYS A 96 -13.19 -13.80 7.12
C LYS A 96 -14.61 -13.51 6.68
N LYS A 97 -15.46 -13.07 7.60
CA LYS A 97 -16.84 -12.72 7.29
C LYS A 97 -16.88 -11.62 6.23
N MET A 98 -16.08 -10.56 6.38
CA MET A 98 -15.98 -9.48 5.39
C MET A 98 -15.49 -9.98 4.02
N LEU A 99 -14.55 -10.92 3.97
CA LEU A 99 -14.09 -11.53 2.72
C LEU A 99 -15.20 -12.26 1.96
N GLU A 100 -16.14 -12.91 2.66
CA GLU A 100 -17.29 -13.60 2.06
C GLU A 100 -18.32 -12.63 1.46
N MET A 101 -18.27 -11.36 1.84
CA MET A 101 -19.17 -10.31 1.34
C MET A 101 -18.64 -9.57 0.10
N LEU A 102 -17.37 -9.79 -0.27
CA LEU A 102 -16.73 -9.20 -1.45
C LEU A 102 -17.21 -9.85 -2.75
#